data_AF-A0A4Q2Z919-F1
#
_entry.id   AF-A0A4Q2Z919-F1
#
_cell.length_a   1.000
_cell.length_b   1.000
_cell.length_c   1.000
_cell.angle_alpha   90.00
_cell.angle_beta   90.00
_cell.angle_gamma   90.00
#
_symmetry.space_group_name_H-M   'P 1'
#
loop_
_entity.id
_entity.type
_entity.pdbx_description
1 polymer ?
#
loop_
_entity_poly.entity_id
_entity_poly.type
_entity_poly.pdbx_seq_one_letter_code
_entity_poly.pdbx_strand_id
1 'polypeptide(L)' 'MSTSPAIERIVTHPGGAHKDELLACSLLAAVHGVEILRREPTEADLADPATAVVDVGGQHDPALNNFDHHQFPADHPP' A
#
# COMPACT_ATOMS: atom_id res chain seq x y z
N MET A 1 -0.19 -11.03 21.91
CA MET A 1 -0.30 -9.89 21.00
C MET A 1 0.70 -10.14 19.89
N SER A 2 0.24 -10.48 18.69
CA SER A 2 1.15 -10.65 17.55
C SER A 2 1.65 -9.27 17.17
N THR A 3 2.95 -9.04 17.24
CA THR A 3 3.57 -7.81 16.73
C THR A 3 3.60 -7.93 15.21
N SER A 4 2.79 -7.14 14.50
CA SER A 4 2.98 -6.96 13.06
C SER A 4 4.41 -6.49 12.79
N PRO A 5 5.05 -6.98 11.71
CA PRO A 5 6.41 -6.55 11.38
C PRO A 5 6.45 -5.03 11.17
N ALA A 6 7.62 -4.44 11.45
CA ALA A 6 7.83 -3.03 11.15
C ALA A 6 7.80 -2.83 9.63
N ILE A 7 7.13 -1.77 9.17
CA ILE A 7 7.15 -1.38 7.76
C ILE A 7 8.56 -0.90 7.41
N GLU A 8 9.12 -1.43 6.31
CA GLU A 8 10.46 -1.14 5.81
C GLU A 8 10.46 -0.28 4.54
N ARG A 9 9.36 -0.31 3.76
CA ARG A 9 9.20 0.49 2.55
C ARG A 9 7.72 0.68 2.21
N ILE A 10 7.43 1.72 1.44
CA ILE A 10 6.11 2.01 0.89
C ILE A 10 6.19 1.88 -0.63
N VAL A 11 5.30 1.12 -1.25
CA VAL A 11 5.15 1.01 -2.71
C VAL A 11 3.82 1.63 -3.10
N THR A 12 3.84 2.49 -4.11
CA THR A 12 2.63 3.17 -4.59
C THR A 12 2.70 3.46 -6.09
N HIS A 13 1.57 3.85 -6.68
CA HIS A 13 1.44 3.92 -8.13
C HIS A 13 2.41 4.96 -8.76
N PRO A 14 2.93 4.71 -9.98
CA PRO A 14 3.89 5.58 -10.64
C PRO A 14 3.25 6.83 -11.29
N GLY A 15 1.93 6.95 -11.26
CA GLY A 15 1.16 8.02 -11.90
C GLY A 15 1.17 9.35 -11.13
N GLY A 16 0.30 10.29 -11.52
CA GLY A 16 0.09 11.51 -10.74
C GLY A 16 -0.62 11.17 -9.43
N ALA A 17 -0.10 11.67 -8.31
CA ALA A 17 -0.56 11.23 -6.99
C ALA A 17 -2.05 11.51 -6.76
N HIS A 18 -2.78 10.51 -6.31
CA HIS A 18 -4.15 10.68 -5.84
C HIS A 18 -4.17 11.31 -4.43
N LYS A 19 -5.30 11.90 -4.03
CA LYS A 19 -5.36 12.72 -2.80
C LYS A 19 -5.28 11.86 -1.54
N ASP A 20 -5.97 10.74 -1.57
CA ASP A 20 -5.98 9.68 -0.57
C ASP A 20 -4.61 8.98 -0.48
N GLU A 21 -4.05 8.58 -1.61
CA GLU A 21 -2.69 8.00 -1.69
C GLU A 21 -1.65 8.95 -1.07
N LEU A 22 -1.66 10.23 -1.46
CA LEU A 22 -0.76 11.24 -0.89
C LEU A 22 -0.87 11.32 0.63
N LEU A 23 -2.10 11.34 1.16
CA LEU A 23 -2.35 11.40 2.60
C LEU A 23 -1.85 10.13 3.30
N ALA A 24 -2.16 8.96 2.76
CA ALA A 24 -1.75 7.67 3.30
C ALA A 24 -0.21 7.55 3.33
N CYS A 25 0.45 7.83 2.22
CA CYS A 25 1.90 7.83 2.11
C CYS A 25 2.56 8.84 3.05
N SER A 26 1.97 10.03 3.22
CA SER A 26 2.48 11.04 4.17
C SER A 26 2.42 10.55 5.62
N LEU A 27 1.34 9.89 6.02
CA LEU A 27 1.18 9.33 7.36
C LEU A 27 2.16 8.18 7.60
N LEU A 28 2.25 7.24 6.65
CA LEU A 28 3.19 6.11 6.75
C LEU A 28 4.64 6.59 6.81
N ALA A 29 5.01 7.57 5.99
CA ALA A 29 6.34 8.18 6.04
C ALA A 29 6.61 8.89 7.38
N ALA A 30 5.62 9.60 7.94
CA ALA A 30 5.76 10.26 9.23
C ALA A 30 5.91 9.28 10.40
N VAL A 31 5.23 8.12 10.35
CA VAL A 31 5.28 7.10 11.41
C VAL A 31 6.51 6.21 11.32
N HIS A 32 6.89 5.80 10.10
CA HIS A 32 7.91 4.77 9.88
C HIS A 32 9.26 5.34 9.39
N GLY A 33 9.27 6.51 8.74
CA GLY A 33 10.51 7.12 8.23
C GLY A 33 11.18 6.33 7.11
N VAL A 34 10.40 5.60 6.31
CA VAL A 34 10.90 4.72 5.25
C VAL A 34 10.78 5.32 3.85
N GLU A 35 11.47 4.71 2.88
CA GLU A 35 11.42 5.13 1.49
C GLU A 35 10.05 4.90 0.84
N ILE A 36 9.71 5.76 -0.13
CA ILE A 36 8.52 5.62 -0.99
C ILE A 36 8.99 5.30 -2.41
N LEU A 37 8.61 4.12 -2.89
CA LEU A 37 8.88 3.62 -4.23
C LEU A 37 7.65 3.80 -5.11
N ARG A 38 7.78 4.62 -6.17
CA ARG A 38 6.69 4.89 -7.13
C ARG A 38 6.80 3.95 -8.33
N ARG A 39 6.16 2.79 -8.25
CA ARG A 39 6.15 1.74 -9.28
C ARG A 39 5.00 0.76 -9.04
N GLU A 40 4.69 -0.05 -10.04
CA GLU A 40 3.83 -1.23 -9.83
C GLU A 40 4.48 -2.21 -8.82
N PRO A 41 3.68 -2.81 -7.92
CA PRO A 41 4.17 -3.81 -6.99
C PRO A 41 4.46 -5.12 -7.73
N THR A 42 5.44 -5.86 -7.22
CA THR A 42 5.68 -7.26 -7.58
C THR A 42 4.87 -8.16 -6.67
N GLU A 43 4.74 -9.44 -7.03
CA GLU A 43 4.15 -10.45 -6.15
C GLU A 43 4.88 -10.55 -4.80
N ALA A 44 6.19 -10.29 -4.78
CA ALA A 44 6.98 -10.28 -3.54
C ALA A 44 6.62 -9.09 -2.65
N ASP A 45 6.32 -7.91 -3.23
CA ASP A 45 5.86 -6.75 -2.45
C ASP A 45 4.50 -7.03 -1.81
N LEU A 46 3.56 -7.63 -2.57
CA LEU A 46 2.22 -7.96 -2.08
C LEU A 46 2.21 -9.06 -1.00
N ALA A 47 3.20 -9.94 -1.00
CA ALA A 47 3.33 -11.03 -0.04
C ALA A 47 4.16 -10.66 1.20
N ASP A 48 4.82 -9.51 1.20
CA ASP A 48 5.71 -9.07 2.28
C ASP A 48 4.97 -8.15 3.27
N PRO A 49 4.63 -8.61 4.49
CA PRO A 49 3.97 -7.77 5.47
C PRO A 49 4.83 -6.59 5.97
N ALA A 50 6.14 -6.54 5.66
CA ALA A 50 6.98 -5.37 5.91
C ALA A 50 6.92 -4.31 4.79
N THR A 51 6.23 -4.58 3.69
CA THR A 51 6.03 -3.66 2.58
C THR A 51 4.60 -3.13 2.61
N ALA A 52 4.43 -1.82 2.78
CA ALA A 52 3.11 -1.20 2.65
C ALA A 52 2.83 -0.90 1.17
N VAL A 53 1.83 -1.56 0.58
CA VAL A 53 1.41 -1.32 -0.80
C VAL A 53 0.15 -0.47 -0.79
N VAL A 54 0.22 0.73 -1.36
CA VAL A 54 -0.81 1.77 -1.24
C VAL A 54 -1.28 2.21 -2.62
N ASP A 55 -2.59 2.20 -2.85
CA ASP A 55 -3.24 2.69 -4.07
C ASP A 55 -2.78 1.99 -5.37
N VAL A 56 -2.30 0.75 -5.23
CA VAL A 56 -1.80 -0.06 -6.34
C VAL A 56 -1.85 -1.55 -5.97
N GLY A 57 -1.90 -2.44 -6.95
CA GLY A 57 -1.83 -3.90 -6.75
C GLY A 57 -3.18 -4.62 -6.61
N GLY A 58 -4.30 -3.89 -6.60
CA GLY A 58 -5.66 -4.42 -6.69
C GLY A 58 -6.11 -5.25 -5.49
N GLN A 59 -5.46 -5.11 -4.33
CA GLN A 59 -5.74 -5.90 -3.13
C GLN A 59 -5.98 -5.02 -1.91
N HIS A 60 -6.95 -5.42 -1.09
CA HIS A 60 -7.12 -4.92 0.27
C HIS A 60 -6.89 -6.08 1.25
N ASP A 61 -5.70 -6.13 1.85
CA ASP A 61 -5.33 -7.11 2.87
C ASP A 61 -4.53 -6.41 4.00
N PRO A 62 -5.19 -6.02 5.10
CA PRO A 62 -4.54 -5.37 6.23
C PRO A 62 -3.48 -6.23 6.94
N ALA A 63 -3.51 -7.56 6.81
CA ALA A 63 -2.50 -8.42 7.41
C ALA A 63 -1.17 -8.38 6.64
N LEU A 64 -1.23 -8.03 5.35
CA LEU A 64 -0.09 -7.86 4.45
C LEU A 64 0.24 -6.40 4.16
N ASN A 65 -0.51 -5.45 4.74
CA ASN A 65 -0.39 -4.01 4.46
C ASN A 65 -0.65 -3.63 2.99
N ASN A 66 -1.58 -4.34 2.34
CA ASN A 66 -2.05 -4.01 1.00
C ASN A 66 -3.34 -3.18 1.08
N PHE A 67 -3.33 -1.99 0.49
CA PHE A 67 -4.43 -1.02 0.55
C PHE A 67 -4.66 -0.37 -0.81
N ASP A 68 -5.30 -1.10 -1.72
CA ASP A 68 -5.82 -0.55 -2.98
C ASP A 68 -7.35 -0.42 -2.89
N HIS A 69 -7.89 0.66 -3.47
CA HIS A 69 -9.33 0.90 -3.60
C HIS A 69 -9.95 0.24 -4.85
N HIS A 70 -9.12 -0.31 -5.74
CA HIS A 70 -9.52 -1.16 -6.87
C HIS A 70 -9.63 -2.65 -6.48
N GLN A 71 -9.84 -2.98 -5.20
CA GLN A 71 -9.94 -4.35 -4.72
C GLN A 71 -11.19 -5.11 -5.21
N PHE A 72 -12.12 -4.41 -5.86
CA PHE A 72 -13.32 -4.98 -6.43
C PHE A 72 -13.39 -4.75 -7.95
N PRO A 73 -14.10 -5.61 -8.69
CA PRO A 73 -14.48 -5.32 -10.08
C PRO A 73 -15.18 -3.98 -10.22
N ALA A 74 -15.03 -3.33 -11.37
CA ALA A 74 -15.63 -2.02 -11.63
C ALA A 74 -17.17 -2.01 -11.56
N ASP A 75 -17.82 -3.16 -11.73
CA ASP A 75 -19.26 -3.36 -11.65
C ASP A 75 -19.73 -3.88 -10.27
N HIS A 76 -18.83 -3.92 -9.27
CA HIS A 76 -19.19 -4.35 -7.92
C HIS A 76 -20.19 -3.36 -7.28
N PRO A 77 -21.29 -3.85 -6.67
CA PRO A 77 -22.24 -2.99 -5.99
C PRO A 77 -21.61 -2.33 -4.76
N PRO A 78 -22.08 -1.13 -4.36
CA PRO A 78 -21.62 -0.48 -3.14
C PRO A 78 -21.98 -1.26 -1.87
#